data_AF-A0A662GEH0-F1
#
_entry.id   AF-A0A662GEH0-F1
#
_cell.length_a   1.000
_cell.length_b   1.000
_cell.length_c   1.000
_cell.angle_alpha   90.00
_cell.angle_beta   90.00
_cell.angle_gamma   90.00
#
_symmetry.space_group_name_H-M   'P 1'
#
loop_
_entity.id
_entity.type
_entity.pdbx_description
1 polymer ?
#
loop_
_entity_poly.entity_id
_entity_poly.type
_entity_poly.pdbx_seq_one_letter_code
_entity_poly.pdbx_strand_id
1 'polypeptide(L)'
;MPKLLAQPKKLSSNYIPDKLPHREKTIESIKRLMMGDAYYVKLQVQGPAGSGKTSSVIHATRRLPVKTIYLNMKILRSQYTAYKSMLEQIIEGNVSRSLSPGEML
;
A
#
# COMPACT_ATOMS: atom_id res chain seq x y z
N MET A 1 29.40 -9.59 -23.52
CA MET A 1 29.19 -9.96 -22.10
C MET A 1 27.74 -10.36 -21.90
N PRO A 2 27.43 -11.53 -21.32
CA PRO A 2 26.04 -11.88 -21.01
C PRO A 2 25.48 -10.90 -19.97
N LYS A 3 24.22 -10.53 -20.15
CA LYS A 3 23.52 -9.59 -19.26
C LYS A 3 23.19 -10.32 -17.95
N LEU A 4 23.93 -10.05 -16.88
CA LEU A 4 23.78 -10.70 -15.57
C LEU A 4 22.35 -10.57 -15.01
N LEU A 5 21.70 -9.44 -15.26
CA LEU A 5 20.33 -9.18 -14.80
C LEU A 5 19.37 -9.18 -15.98
N ALA A 6 18.57 -10.25 -16.09
CA ALA A 6 17.49 -10.33 -17.06
C ALA A 6 16.35 -9.34 -16.73
N GLN A 7 16.04 -9.16 -15.44
CA GLN A 7 14.90 -8.34 -14.99
C GLN A 7 15.24 -7.48 -13.75
N PRO A 8 16.08 -6.43 -13.88
CA PRO A 8 16.49 -5.57 -12.76
C PRO A 8 15.31 -4.96 -11.98
N LYS A 9 14.20 -4.67 -12.66
CA LYS A 9 12.99 -4.08 -12.04
C LYS A 9 12.41 -4.94 -10.91
N LYS A 10 12.60 -6.27 -10.95
CA LYS A 10 12.13 -7.18 -9.89
C LYS A 10 12.94 -7.06 -8.59
N LEU A 11 14.09 -6.40 -8.63
CA LEU A 11 14.93 -6.12 -7.45
C LEU A 11 14.60 -4.77 -6.80
N SER A 12 13.71 -3.98 -7.40
CA SER A 12 13.25 -2.73 -6.80
C SER A 12 12.52 -2.99 -5.49
N SER A 13 12.72 -2.13 -4.49
CA SER A 13 11.96 -2.14 -3.24
C SER A 13 10.45 -1.94 -3.43
N ASN A 14 10.04 -1.40 -4.58
CA ASN A 14 8.64 -1.19 -4.94
C ASN A 14 8.03 -2.42 -5.64
N TYR A 15 8.84 -3.41 -6.01
CA TYR A 15 8.34 -4.62 -6.66
C TYR A 15 7.65 -5.52 -5.63
N ILE A 16 6.37 -5.81 -5.87
CA ILE A 16 5.61 -6.78 -5.09
C ILE A 16 5.46 -8.06 -5.95
N PRO A 17 6.08 -9.18 -5.55
CA PRO A 17 5.96 -10.44 -6.29
C PRO A 17 4.55 -11.03 -6.17
N ASP A 18 4.19 -11.91 -7.11
CA ASP A 18 2.88 -12.58 -7.09
C ASP A 18 2.71 -13.58 -5.95
N LYS A 19 3.81 -14.11 -5.43
CA LYS A 19 3.85 -14.97 -4.25
C LYS A 19 4.83 -14.38 -3.23
N LEU A 20 4.44 -14.41 -1.95
CA LEU A 20 5.29 -14.03 -0.82
C LEU A 20 5.52 -15.28 0.05
N PRO A 21 6.61 -16.03 -0.20
CA PRO A 21 6.91 -17.26 0.53
C PRO A 21 6.93 -17.03 2.04
N HIS A 22 6.36 -17.97 2.80
CA HIS A 22 6.30 -17.96 4.26
C HIS A 22 5.44 -16.84 4.88
N ARG A 23 4.64 -16.14 4.06
CA ARG A 23 3.69 -15.09 4.50
C ARG A 23 2.25 -15.43 4.20
N GLU A 24 1.97 -16.64 3.72
CA GLU A 24 0.66 -17.10 3.27
C GLU A 24 -0.39 -16.98 4.37
N LYS A 25 -0.08 -17.47 5.59
CA LYS A 25 -0.98 -17.39 6.75
C LYS A 25 -1.29 -15.94 7.14
N THR A 26 -0.29 -15.06 7.10
CA THR A 26 -0.48 -13.64 7.42
C THR A 26 -1.39 -12.97 6.40
N ILE A 27 -1.15 -13.19 5.11
CA ILE A 27 -1.94 -12.64 4.01
C ILE A 27 -3.40 -13.12 4.11
N GLU A 28 -3.61 -14.41 4.39
CA GLU A 28 -4.94 -14.98 4.52
C GLU A 28 -5.71 -14.40 5.72
N SER A 29 -5.06 -14.24 6.88
CA SER A 29 -5.69 -13.59 8.03
C SER A 29 -6.06 -12.13 7.76
N ILE A 30 -5.22 -11.37 7.04
CA ILE A 30 -5.55 -10.00 6.63
C ILE A 30 -6.78 -10.00 5.72
N LYS A 31 -6.81 -10.87 4.70
CA LYS A 31 -7.94 -10.96 3.78
C LYS A 31 -9.25 -11.27 4.50
N ARG A 32 -9.26 -12.27 5.39
CA ARG A 32 -10.45 -12.62 6.17
C ARG A 32 -10.97 -11.47 7.02
N LEU A 33 -10.05 -10.72 7.65
CA LEU A 33 -10.42 -9.52 8.41
C LEU A 33 -11.03 -8.44 7.52
N MET A 34 -10.48 -8.22 6.32
CA MET A 34 -10.95 -7.17 5.41
C MET A 34 -12.24 -7.53 4.65
N MET A 35 -12.53 -8.82 4.46
CA MET A 35 -13.74 -9.30 3.77
C MET A 35 -14.89 -9.64 4.72
N GLY A 36 -14.70 -9.53 6.03
CA GLY A 36 -15.77 -9.78 7.00
C GLY A 36 -16.85 -8.71 6.96
N ASP A 37 -18.00 -9.00 7.58
CA ASP A 37 -19.18 -8.10 7.63
C ASP A 37 -18.98 -6.85 8.52
N ALA A 38 -17.80 -6.68 9.10
CA ALA A 38 -17.48 -5.52 9.91
C ALA A 38 -17.26 -4.30 9.02
N TYR A 39 -18.14 -3.30 9.15
CA TYR A 39 -18.02 -2.00 8.46
C TYR A 39 -16.72 -1.25 8.77
N TYR A 40 -16.04 -1.59 9.86
CA TYR A 40 -14.82 -0.91 10.27
C TYR A 40 -13.82 -1.86 10.95
N VAL A 41 -12.66 -2.04 10.34
CA VAL A 41 -11.59 -2.91 10.85
C VAL A 41 -10.30 -2.12 10.99
N LYS A 42 -9.76 -2.07 12.22
CA LYS A 42 -8.41 -1.54 12.51
C LYS A 42 -7.44 -2.70 12.66
N LEU A 43 -6.44 -2.76 11.80
CA LEU A 43 -5.37 -3.76 11.86
C LEU A 43 -4.02 -3.08 12.08
N GLN A 44 -3.27 -3.56 13.07
CA GLN A 44 -1.86 -3.20 13.24
C GLN A 44 -0.97 -4.41 12.96
N VAL A 45 -0.07 -4.28 11.99
CA VAL A 45 0.92 -5.32 11.66
C VAL A 45 2.27 -4.93 12.24
N GLN A 46 2.78 -5.72 13.20
CA GLN A 46 4.02 -5.42 13.93
C GLN A 46 5.16 -6.39 13.57
N GLY A 47 6.41 -5.96 13.81
CA GLY A 47 7.62 -6.75 13.54
C GLY A 47 8.80 -5.90 13.06
N PRO A 48 10.03 -6.46 12.98
CA PRO A 48 11.23 -5.72 12.60
C PRO A 48 11.24 -5.28 11.13
N ALA A 49 12.14 -4.35 10.76
CA ALA A 49 12.32 -3.95 9.37
C ALA A 49 12.70 -5.17 8.50
N GLY A 50 12.23 -5.20 7.25
CA GLY A 50 12.48 -6.34 6.35
C GLY A 50 11.61 -7.58 6.59
N SER A 51 10.79 -7.63 7.65
CA SER A 51 9.91 -8.79 7.93
C SER A 51 8.69 -8.92 7.00
N GLY A 52 8.64 -8.21 5.87
CA GLY A 52 7.55 -8.35 4.89
C GLY A 52 6.18 -7.79 5.30
N LYS A 53 6.10 -6.88 6.29
CA LYS A 53 4.82 -6.29 6.73
C LYS A 53 4.12 -5.54 5.60
N THR A 54 4.81 -4.56 5.02
CA THR A 54 4.30 -3.71 3.93
C THR A 54 3.92 -4.54 2.71
N SER A 55 4.78 -5.46 2.29
CA SER A 55 4.49 -6.32 1.14
C SER A 55 3.31 -7.26 1.40
N SER A 56 3.16 -7.82 2.60
CA SER A 56 2.03 -8.69 2.94
C SER A 56 0.69 -7.94 2.93
N VAL A 57 0.65 -6.72 3.47
CA VAL A 57 -0.58 -5.89 3.45
C VAL A 57 -0.94 -5.50 2.03
N ILE A 58 0.01 -4.95 1.25
CA ILE A 58 -0.23 -4.58 -0.15
C ILE A 58 -0.68 -5.79 -0.97
N HIS A 59 -0.06 -6.95 -0.77
CA HIS A 59 -0.42 -8.17 -1.48
C HIS A 59 -1.83 -8.65 -1.12
N ALA A 60 -2.19 -8.60 0.16
CA ALA A 60 -3.52 -8.98 0.64
C ALA A 60 -4.62 -8.05 0.10
N THR A 61 -4.36 -6.74 0.02
CA THR A 61 -5.36 -5.74 -0.35
C THR A 61 -5.48 -5.49 -1.86
N ARG A 62 -4.43 -5.78 -2.66
CA ARG A 62 -4.38 -5.51 -4.12
C ARG A 62 -5.57 -6.04 -4.92
N ARG A 63 -6.27 -7.08 -4.43
CA ARG A 63 -7.39 -7.74 -5.13
C ARG A 63 -8.71 -7.63 -4.39
N LEU A 64 -8.80 -6.80 -3.35
CA LEU A 64 -10.08 -6.54 -2.71
C LEU A 64 -10.96 -5.68 -3.63
N PRO A 65 -12.28 -5.89 -3.65
CA PRO A 65 -13.22 -5.15 -4.50
C PRO A 65 -13.50 -3.74 -3.93
N VAL A 66 -12.48 -3.08 -3.38
CA VAL A 66 -12.56 -1.75 -2.77
C VAL A 66 -11.34 -0.92 -3.15
N LYS A 67 -11.52 0.40 -3.20
CA LYS A 67 -10.42 1.33 -3.46
C LYS A 67 -9.42 1.29 -2.30
N THR A 68 -8.19 0.88 -2.59
CA THR A 68 -7.10 0.83 -1.62
C THR A 68 -6.22 2.05 -1.76
N ILE A 69 -6.03 2.80 -0.67
CA ILE A 69 -5.15 3.98 -0.61
C ILE A 69 -3.94 3.62 0.24
N TYR A 70 -2.74 3.93 -0.25
CA TYR A 70 -1.49 3.67 0.47
C TYR A 70 -0.79 4.98 0.81
N LEU A 71 -0.47 5.16 2.09
CA LEU A 71 0.25 6.33 2.60
C LEU A 71 1.54 5.87 3.30
N ASN A 72 2.68 6.28 2.78
CA ASN A 72 3.96 6.07 3.44
C ASN A 72 4.30 7.27 4.32
N MET A 73 3.94 7.18 5.60
CA MET A 73 4.15 8.28 6.55
C MET A 73 5.62 8.65 6.76
N LYS A 74 6.56 7.71 6.53
CA LYS A 74 8.00 8.02 6.58
C LYS A 74 8.43 8.96 5.46
N ILE A 75 7.76 8.91 4.30
CA ILE A 75 8.03 9.80 3.15
C ILE A 75 7.24 11.10 3.29
N LEU A 76 5.97 11.03 3.70
CA LEU A 76 5.07 12.18 3.71
C LEU A 76 5.45 13.21 4.78
N ARG A 77 6.08 12.83 5.90
CA ARG A 77 6.69 13.72 6.91
C ARG A 77 5.77 14.72 7.64
N SER A 78 4.56 15.01 7.17
CA SER A 78 3.58 15.87 7.86
C SER A 78 2.14 15.39 7.68
N GLN A 79 1.25 15.88 8.53
CA GLN A 79 -0.19 15.60 8.40
C GLN A 79 -0.73 16.20 7.08
N TYR A 80 -0.33 17.42 6.75
CA TYR A 80 -0.76 18.12 5.54
C TYR A 80 -0.49 17.32 4.27
N THR A 81 0.74 16.82 4.10
CA THR A 81 1.14 16.02 2.92
C THR A 81 0.47 14.66 2.90
N ALA A 82 0.17 14.07 4.07
CA ALA A 82 -0.58 12.83 4.17
C ALA A 82 -2.03 13.00 3.71
N TYR A 83 -2.71 14.05 4.18
CA TYR A 83 -4.07 14.38 3.74
C TYR A 83 -4.12 14.70 2.25
N LYS A 84 -3.18 15.51 1.75
CA LYS A 84 -3.09 15.82 0.31
C LYS A 84 -2.93 14.55 -0.52
N SER A 85 -1.96 13.69 -0.17
CA SER A 85 -1.72 12.44 -0.90
C SER A 85 -2.90 11.47 -0.83
N MET A 86 -3.65 11.47 0.27
CA MET A 86 -4.87 10.68 0.41
C MET A 86 -5.97 11.17 -0.52
N LEU A 87 -6.25 12.49 -0.54
CA LEU A 87 -7.27 13.08 -1.41
C LEU A 87 -6.93 12.94 -2.89
N GLU A 88 -5.66 13.13 -3.27
CA GLU A 88 -5.19 12.93 -4.65
C GLU A 88 -5.43 11.48 -5.12
N GLN A 89 -5.28 10.49 -4.23
CA GLN A 89 -5.61 9.10 -4.53
C GLN A 89 -7.13 8.87 -4.59
N ILE A 90 -7.94 9.56 -3.76
CA ILE A 90 -9.41 9.41 -3.73
C ILE A 90 -10.09 9.99 -4.97
N ILE A 91 -9.71 11.20 -5.39
CA ILE A 91 -10.50 12.00 -6.32
C ILE A 91 -10.36 11.56 -7.79
N GLU A 92 -9.39 10.68 -8.13
CA GLU A 92 -9.23 10.13 -9.50
C GLU A 92 -9.40 11.19 -10.60
N GLY A 93 -8.57 12.25 -10.56
CA GLY A 93 -8.65 13.34 -11.53
C GLY A 93 -7.44 14.26 -11.47
N ASN A 94 -7.29 15.12 -12.49
CA ASN A 94 -6.29 16.19 -12.57
C ASN A 94 -6.61 17.27 -11.53
N VAL A 95 -6.42 16.95 -10.25
CA VAL A 95 -6.43 17.97 -9.21
C VAL A 95 -5.23 18.86 -9.47
N SER A 96 -5.48 20.16 -9.66
CA SER A 96 -4.39 21.11 -9.82
C SER A 96 -3.45 21.00 -8.63
N ARG A 97 -2.15 20.82 -8.87
CA ARG A 97 -1.13 20.67 -7.81
C ARG A 97 -1.11 21.87 -6.85
N SER A 98 -1.70 23.00 -7.26
CA SER A 98 -1.83 24.22 -6.46
C SER A 98 -2.90 24.13 -5.36
N LEU A 99 -3.84 23.20 -5.44
CA LEU A 99 -4.92 23.09 -4.47
C LEU A 99 -4.40 22.48 -3.16
N SER A 100 -4.85 23.07 -2.06
CA SER A 100 -4.72 22.55 -0.70
C SER A 100 -5.80 21.49 -0.44
N PRO A 101 -5.61 20.60 0.56
CA PRO A 101 -6.61 19.59 0.91
C PRO A 101 -8.02 20.13 1.17
N GLY A 102 -8.14 21.32 1.75
CA GLY A 102 -9.45 21.95 2.01
C GLY A 102 -10.14 22.44 0.74
N GLU A 103 -9.38 22.80 -0.30
CA GLU A 103 -9.91 23.23 -1.60
C GLU A 103 -10.21 22.04 -2.54
N MET A 104 -9.80 20.82 -2.15
CA MET A 104 -10.06 19.59 -2.91
C MET A 104 -11.40 18.93 -2.54
N LEU A 105 -12.04 19.37 -1.45
CA LEU A 105 -13.34 18.91 -0.96
C LEU A 105 -14.46 19.81 -1.45
#